data_AF-Q5K588-F1
#
_entry.id   AF-Q5K588-F1
#
_cell.length_a   1.000
_cell.length_b   1.000
_cell.length_c   1.000
_cell.angle_alpha   90.00
_cell.angle_beta   90.00
_cell.angle_gamma   90.00
#
_symmetry.space_group_name_H-M   'P 1'
#
loop_
_entity.id
_entity.type
_entity.pdbx_description
1 polymer ?
#
loop_
_entity_poly.entity_id
_entity_poly.type
_entity_poly.pdbx_seq_one_letter_code
_entity_poly.pdbx_strand_id
1 'polypeptide(L)'
;VMIGYPNSRPALLNLVHAFTKNMGLLICGHVRMFTRRPSFKDLTNDQVRYQRWLLKNSTKAFYTPVFAEDLRQGTQYLLQASGIGRLRPNTLVMGFKNNWRDGEMKDVETYINMIHDAFDFQYGAVMLRLKEGLDISHIQGQDEFLSTQEKAPGGKDIVVSFDLSKDSDGDSSKTSSRISTAQSSPIIQKEKKSPPAALSAADQRLLEASQS
;
A
#
# COMPACT_ATOMS: atom_id res chain seq x y z
N VAL A 1 1.44 -2.27 -10.69
CA VAL A 1 2.16 -1.68 -11.84
C VAL A 1 3.57 -1.35 -11.42
N MET A 2 4.57 -1.91 -12.11
CA MET A 2 5.98 -1.61 -11.89
C MET A 2 6.33 -0.34 -12.65
N ILE A 3 6.15 0.81 -12.00
CA ILE A 3 6.33 2.11 -12.65
C ILE A 3 7.64 2.79 -12.22
N GLY A 4 8.15 2.46 -11.03
CA GLY A 4 9.24 3.22 -10.41
C GLY A 4 8.72 4.57 -9.95
N TYR A 5 9.42 5.64 -10.29
CA TYR A 5 8.94 7.00 -10.11
C TYR A 5 7.71 7.27 -11.00
N PRO A 6 6.53 7.63 -10.43
CA PRO A 6 5.30 7.80 -11.20
C PRO A 6 5.38 8.84 -12.31
N ASN A 7 6.19 9.87 -12.12
CA ASN A 7 6.44 10.93 -13.08
C ASN A 7 7.33 10.48 -14.26
N SER A 8 8.20 9.48 -14.07
CA SER A 8 9.13 9.05 -15.12
C SER A 8 8.48 8.23 -16.23
N ARG A 9 7.32 7.59 -15.99
CA ARG A 9 6.64 6.73 -16.98
C ARG A 9 5.13 6.95 -17.04
N PRO A 10 4.66 8.18 -17.38
CA PRO A 10 3.25 8.53 -17.30
C PRO A 10 2.38 7.75 -18.30
N ALA A 11 2.93 7.35 -19.45
CA ALA A 11 2.19 6.56 -20.43
C ALA A 11 1.70 5.21 -19.87
N LEU A 12 2.57 4.53 -19.09
CA LEU A 12 2.22 3.29 -18.40
C LEU A 12 1.13 3.53 -17.36
N LEU A 13 1.26 4.60 -16.55
CA LEU A 13 0.28 4.95 -15.54
C LEU A 13 -1.09 5.25 -16.14
N ASN A 14 -1.12 6.10 -17.16
CA ASN A 14 -2.36 6.58 -17.79
C ASN A 14 -3.11 5.43 -18.45
N LEU A 15 -2.40 4.53 -19.13
CA LEU A 15 -3.01 3.36 -19.75
C LEU A 15 -3.65 2.44 -18.70
N VAL A 16 -2.91 2.09 -17.64
CA VAL A 16 -3.46 1.20 -16.60
C VAL A 16 -4.59 1.90 -15.84
N HIS A 17 -4.45 3.18 -15.55
CA HIS A 17 -5.50 3.96 -14.91
C HIS A 17 -6.79 3.97 -15.73
N ALA A 18 -6.70 4.05 -17.07
CA ALA A 18 -7.88 3.97 -17.94
C ALA A 18 -8.63 2.64 -17.79
N PHE A 19 -7.93 1.52 -17.58
CA PHE A 19 -8.55 0.21 -17.37
C PHE A 19 -9.15 0.04 -15.97
N THR A 20 -8.52 0.57 -14.93
CA THR A 20 -8.93 0.32 -13.54
C THR A 20 -9.79 1.43 -12.95
N LYS A 21 -10.07 2.51 -13.71
CA LYS A 21 -10.80 3.67 -13.21
C LYS A 21 -12.19 3.26 -12.68
N ASN A 22 -12.44 3.61 -11.41
CA ASN A 22 -13.70 3.40 -10.69
C ASN A 22 -14.14 1.94 -10.44
N MET A 23 -13.46 0.93 -11.01
CA MET A 23 -13.89 -0.47 -10.92
C MET A 23 -12.79 -1.41 -10.41
N GLY A 24 -11.61 -0.90 -10.06
CA GLY A 24 -10.49 -1.74 -9.63
C GLY A 24 -9.51 -1.05 -8.70
N LEU A 25 -8.55 -1.86 -8.25
CA LEU A 25 -7.42 -1.43 -7.43
C LEU A 25 -6.20 -1.20 -8.33
N LEU A 26 -5.59 -0.02 -8.19
CA LEU A 26 -4.33 0.30 -8.85
C LEU A 26 -3.25 0.54 -7.79
N ILE A 27 -2.20 -0.28 -7.82
CA ILE A 27 -1.01 -0.11 -6.99
C ILE A 27 0.18 0.23 -7.89
N CYS A 28 0.82 1.37 -7.62
CA CYS A 28 2.06 1.84 -8.22
C CYS A 28 3.23 1.34 -7.36
N GLY A 29 3.87 0.26 -7.80
CA GLY A 29 5.04 -0.32 -7.17
C GLY A 29 6.31 0.40 -7.60
N HIS A 30 7.16 0.70 -6.62
CA HIS A 30 8.50 1.25 -6.84
C HIS A 30 9.53 0.49 -6.01
N VAL A 31 10.43 -0.22 -6.69
CA VAL A 31 11.56 -0.87 -6.04
C VAL A 31 12.75 0.09 -6.04
N ARG A 32 13.16 0.53 -4.85
CA ARG A 32 14.43 1.22 -4.65
C ARG A 32 15.53 0.20 -4.39
N MET A 33 16.43 0.09 -5.36
CA MET A 33 17.67 -0.67 -5.18
C MET A 33 18.63 0.14 -4.31
N PHE A 34 19.29 -0.52 -3.36
CA PHE A 34 20.27 0.11 -2.49
C PHE A 34 21.63 -0.58 -2.60
N THR A 35 22.70 0.22 -2.69
CA THR A 35 24.09 -0.26 -2.61
C THR A 35 24.71 -0.01 -1.24
N ARG A 36 24.05 0.78 -0.38
CA ARG A 36 24.45 1.11 0.99
C ARG A 36 23.22 1.14 1.91
N ARG A 37 23.43 1.39 3.22
CA ARG A 37 22.34 1.40 4.21
C ARG A 37 21.15 2.26 3.73
N PRO A 38 19.94 1.68 3.59
CA PRO A 38 18.77 2.42 3.14
C PRO A 38 18.32 3.45 4.18
N SER A 39 17.96 4.65 3.72
CA SER A 39 17.31 5.67 4.54
C SER A 39 15.80 5.46 4.51
N PHE A 40 15.27 4.86 5.58
CA PHE A 40 13.81 4.67 5.72
C PHE A 40 13.05 6.00 5.81
N LYS A 41 13.72 7.07 6.28
CA LYS A 41 13.13 8.42 6.28
C LYS A 41 12.81 8.89 4.85
N ASP A 42 13.72 8.64 3.92
CA ASP A 42 13.53 9.05 2.52
C ASP A 42 12.41 8.25 1.85
N LEU A 43 12.29 6.96 2.19
CA LEU A 43 11.21 6.10 1.68
C LEU A 43 9.83 6.61 2.12
N THR A 44 9.68 6.98 3.39
CA THR A 44 8.44 7.56 3.92
C THR A 44 8.13 8.91 3.28
N ASN A 45 9.15 9.75 3.10
CA ASN A 45 8.98 11.04 2.42
C ASN A 45 8.54 10.86 0.96
N ASP A 46 9.19 9.94 0.22
CA ASP A 46 8.81 9.59 -1.14
C ASP A 46 7.39 9.04 -1.19
N GLN A 47 7.01 8.19 -0.23
CA GLN A 47 5.65 7.64 -0.15
C GLN A 47 4.62 8.75 -0.09
N VAL A 48 4.80 9.71 0.81
CA VAL A 48 3.88 10.85 0.97
C VAL A 48 3.91 11.77 -0.26
N ARG A 49 5.10 12.09 -0.78
CA ARG A 49 5.29 12.97 -1.95
C ARG A 49 4.58 12.43 -3.18
N TYR A 50 4.84 11.17 -3.53
CA TYR A 50 4.28 10.55 -4.73
C TYR A 50 2.81 10.18 -4.57
N GLN A 51 2.35 9.83 -3.36
CA GLN A 51 0.93 9.66 -3.10
C GLN A 51 0.15 10.96 -3.35
N ARG A 52 0.67 12.12 -2.89
CA ARG A 52 0.06 13.43 -3.17
C ARG A 52 0.08 13.75 -4.67
N TRP A 53 1.18 13.43 -5.37
CA TRP A 53 1.27 13.66 -6.81
C TRP A 53 0.20 12.87 -7.59
N LEU A 54 -0.03 11.60 -7.23
CA LEU A 54 -1.08 10.78 -7.84
C LEU A 54 -2.48 11.39 -7.64
N LEU A 55 -2.78 11.86 -6.43
CA LEU A 55 -4.05 12.53 -6.12
C LEU A 55 -4.23 13.83 -6.91
N LYS A 56 -3.18 14.67 -6.98
CA LYS A 56 -3.20 15.92 -7.74
C LYS A 56 -3.43 15.68 -9.23
N ASN A 57 -2.91 14.58 -9.78
CA ASN A 57 -3.12 14.17 -11.17
C ASN A 57 -4.42 13.35 -11.37
N SER A 58 -5.36 13.40 -10.42
CA SER A 58 -6.64 12.67 -10.46
C SER A 58 -6.52 11.17 -10.70
N THR A 59 -5.38 10.57 -10.32
CA THR A 59 -5.10 9.15 -10.50
C THR A 59 -5.41 8.41 -9.20
N LYS A 60 -6.49 7.61 -9.20
CA LYS A 60 -6.88 6.76 -8.07
C LYS A 60 -5.95 5.53 -7.98
N ALA A 61 -4.81 5.70 -7.31
CA ALA A 61 -3.81 4.65 -7.11
C ALA A 61 -3.12 4.78 -5.75
N PHE A 62 -2.63 3.66 -5.23
CA PHE A 62 -1.76 3.62 -4.06
C PHE A 62 -0.30 3.52 -4.49
N TYR A 63 0.57 4.34 -3.93
CA TYR A 63 2.00 4.24 -4.15
C TYR A 63 2.66 3.40 -3.05
N THR A 64 3.41 2.37 -3.46
CA THR A 64 4.03 1.40 -2.55
C THR A 64 5.52 1.28 -2.90
N PRO A 65 6.39 2.03 -2.20
CA PRO A 65 7.82 1.91 -2.38
C PRO A 65 8.38 0.79 -1.49
N VAL A 66 9.35 0.03 -2.01
CA VAL A 66 10.04 -1.04 -1.27
C VAL A 66 11.54 -0.93 -1.48
N PHE A 67 12.33 -1.28 -0.45
CA PHE A 67 13.77 -1.47 -0.60
C PHE A 67 14.09 -2.92 -0.89
N ALA A 68 14.97 -3.17 -1.85
CA ALA A 68 15.49 -4.49 -2.16
C ALA A 68 16.90 -4.39 -2.75
N GLU A 69 17.64 -5.50 -2.74
CA GLU A 69 18.97 -5.55 -3.34
C GLU A 69 18.90 -5.56 -4.87
N ASP A 70 17.87 -6.21 -5.42
CA ASP A 70 17.59 -6.24 -6.85
C ASP A 70 16.11 -5.99 -7.16
N LEU A 71 15.82 -5.78 -8.46
CA LEU A 71 14.48 -5.49 -8.92
C LEU A 71 13.52 -6.68 -8.73
N ARG A 72 14.02 -7.91 -8.88
CA ARG A 72 13.22 -9.13 -8.78
C ARG A 72 12.72 -9.34 -7.36
N GLN A 73 13.62 -9.34 -6.37
CA GLN A 73 13.31 -9.47 -4.95
C GLN A 73 12.32 -8.40 -4.50
N GLY A 74 12.53 -7.14 -4.87
CA GLY A 74 11.58 -6.08 -4.56
C GLY A 74 10.20 -6.30 -5.20
N THR A 75 10.16 -6.86 -6.41
CA THR A 75 8.90 -7.25 -7.05
C THR A 75 8.23 -8.40 -6.31
N GLN A 76 8.98 -9.39 -5.83
CA GLN A 76 8.44 -10.50 -5.03
C GLN A 76 7.78 -9.99 -3.74
N TYR A 77 8.40 -9.03 -3.04
CA TYR A 77 7.79 -8.38 -1.87
C TYR A 77 6.43 -7.77 -2.22
N LEU A 78 6.36 -7.07 -3.35
CA LEU A 78 5.12 -6.48 -3.82
C LEU A 78 4.07 -7.54 -4.21
N LEU A 79 4.45 -8.62 -4.89
CA LEU A 79 3.54 -9.69 -5.29
C LEU A 79 2.93 -10.44 -4.10
N GLN A 80 3.69 -10.61 -3.02
CA GLN A 80 3.27 -11.39 -1.85
C GLN A 80 2.55 -10.53 -0.80
N ALA A 81 2.98 -9.28 -0.62
CA ALA A 81 2.58 -8.44 0.51
C ALA A 81 1.82 -7.15 0.13
N SER A 82 1.51 -6.92 -1.15
CA SER A 82 0.68 -5.77 -1.54
C SER A 82 -0.81 -6.02 -1.33
N GLY A 83 -1.50 -5.01 -0.81
CA GLY A 83 -2.95 -5.03 -0.63
C GLY A 83 -3.41 -5.59 0.72
N ILE A 84 -4.69 -5.44 1.02
CA ILE A 84 -5.28 -5.87 2.30
C ILE A 84 -6.61 -6.61 2.07
N GLY A 85 -6.76 -7.78 2.70
CA GLY A 85 -7.94 -8.62 2.54
C GLY A 85 -8.22 -8.96 1.08
N ARG A 86 -9.41 -8.59 0.58
CA ARG A 86 -9.83 -8.78 -0.82
C ARG A 86 -9.27 -7.71 -1.77
N LEU A 87 -8.74 -6.61 -1.25
CA LEU A 87 -8.08 -5.55 -2.03
C LEU A 87 -6.61 -5.93 -2.28
N ARG A 88 -6.40 -7.01 -3.04
CA ARG A 88 -5.07 -7.46 -3.47
C ARG A 88 -4.94 -7.35 -4.99
N PRO A 89 -3.76 -7.01 -5.51
CA PRO A 89 -3.53 -7.05 -6.94
C PRO A 89 -3.60 -8.49 -7.44
N ASN A 90 -4.06 -8.68 -8.67
CA ASN A 90 -4.13 -9.97 -9.36
C ASN A 90 -3.37 -9.97 -10.70
N THR A 91 -2.85 -8.81 -11.11
CA THR A 91 -2.17 -8.60 -12.39
C THR A 91 -0.92 -7.75 -12.17
N LEU A 92 0.23 -8.26 -12.59
CA LEU A 92 1.47 -7.53 -12.69
C LEU A 92 1.52 -6.82 -14.04
N VAL A 93 1.58 -5.49 -14.03
CA VAL A 93 1.80 -4.69 -15.23
C VAL A 93 3.20 -4.09 -15.20
N MET A 94 3.96 -4.26 -16.26
CA MET A 94 5.34 -3.76 -16.39
C MET A 94 5.61 -3.21 -17.80
N GLY A 95 6.63 -2.36 -17.90
CA GLY A 95 7.12 -1.86 -19.19
C GLY A 95 8.02 -2.88 -19.88
N PHE A 96 8.00 -2.90 -21.21
CA PHE A 96 8.92 -3.70 -22.01
C PHE A 96 10.35 -3.14 -21.94
N LYS A 97 11.33 -4.00 -21.65
CA LYS A 97 12.76 -3.62 -21.63
C LYS A 97 13.28 -3.50 -23.06
N ASN A 98 13.34 -2.28 -23.60
CA ASN A 98 13.80 -2.03 -24.98
C ASN A 98 15.30 -2.29 -25.18
N ASN A 99 16.13 -1.99 -24.19
CA ASN A 99 17.59 -2.09 -24.27
C ASN A 99 18.14 -3.48 -23.88
N TRP A 100 17.37 -4.55 -24.13
CA TRP A 100 17.75 -5.91 -23.71
C TRP A 100 18.95 -6.48 -24.48
N ARG A 101 19.27 -5.95 -25.68
CA ARG A 101 20.42 -6.39 -26.49
C ARG A 101 21.74 -5.72 -26.08
N ASP A 102 21.66 -4.48 -25.62
CA ASP A 102 22.83 -3.63 -25.36
C ASP A 102 23.16 -3.52 -23.85
N GLY A 103 22.27 -4.03 -22.99
CA GLY A 103 22.44 -4.01 -21.53
C GLY A 103 23.12 -5.24 -20.96
N GLU A 104 23.31 -5.25 -19.64
CA GLU A 104 23.83 -6.41 -18.93
C GLU A 104 22.86 -7.60 -19.01
N MET A 105 23.40 -8.80 -19.31
CA MET A 105 22.58 -10.02 -19.40
C MET A 105 21.86 -10.32 -18.08
N LYS A 106 22.48 -9.97 -16.94
CA LYS A 106 21.90 -10.12 -15.61
C LYS A 106 20.57 -9.36 -15.46
N ASP A 107 20.45 -8.18 -16.06
CA ASP A 107 19.19 -7.40 -16.02
C ASP A 107 18.08 -8.08 -16.82
N VAL A 108 18.44 -8.70 -17.95
CA VAL A 108 17.49 -9.44 -18.79
C VAL A 108 17.00 -10.67 -18.06
N GLU A 109 17.91 -11.42 -17.43
CA GLU A 109 17.57 -12.56 -16.59
C GLU A 109 16.64 -12.14 -15.43
N THR A 110 16.96 -11.04 -14.75
CA THR A 110 16.12 -10.48 -13.68
C THR A 110 14.72 -10.15 -14.20
N TYR A 111 14.61 -9.50 -15.37
CA TYR A 111 13.35 -9.13 -16.00
C TYR A 111 12.49 -10.34 -16.38
N ILE A 112 13.08 -11.39 -16.95
CA ILE A 112 12.38 -12.62 -17.32
C ILE A 112 11.95 -13.39 -16.06
N ASN A 113 12.81 -13.48 -15.06
CA ASN A 113 12.49 -14.14 -13.80
C ASN A 113 11.36 -13.45 -13.03
N MET A 114 11.22 -12.12 -13.14
CA MET A 114 10.04 -11.42 -12.61
C MET A 114 8.73 -11.87 -13.27
N ILE A 115 8.75 -12.19 -14.56
CA ILE A 115 7.58 -12.69 -15.28
C ILE A 115 7.25 -14.12 -14.83
N HIS A 116 8.27 -14.97 -14.66
CA HIS A 116 8.09 -16.31 -14.08
C HIS A 116 7.49 -16.25 -12.68
N ASP A 117 8.07 -15.41 -11.80
CA ASP A 117 7.56 -15.23 -10.44
C ASP A 117 6.09 -14.78 -10.43
N ALA A 118 5.69 -13.88 -11.34
CA ALA A 118 4.29 -13.46 -11.45
C ALA A 118 3.35 -14.64 -11.75
N PHE A 119 3.74 -15.53 -12.68
CA PHE A 119 2.94 -16.72 -12.98
C PHE A 119 2.95 -17.73 -11.84
N ASP A 120 4.07 -17.92 -11.15
CA ASP A 120 4.16 -18.79 -9.98
C ASP A 120 3.20 -18.33 -8.86
N PHE A 121 3.06 -17.02 -8.67
CA PHE A 121 2.09 -16.43 -7.74
C PHE A 121 0.65 -16.37 -8.28
N GLN A 122 0.37 -16.95 -9.46
CA GLN A 122 -0.95 -16.94 -10.11
C GLN A 122 -1.45 -15.53 -10.49
N TYR A 123 -0.53 -14.60 -10.78
CA TYR A 123 -0.87 -13.29 -11.33
C TYR A 123 -0.99 -13.36 -12.86
N GLY A 124 -1.89 -12.54 -13.42
CA GLY A 124 -1.79 -12.17 -14.82
C GLY A 124 -0.56 -11.28 -15.05
N ALA A 125 0.09 -11.38 -16.21
CA ALA A 125 1.20 -10.50 -16.59
C ALA A 125 0.82 -9.66 -17.82
N VAL A 126 1.05 -8.35 -17.75
CA VAL A 126 0.83 -7.41 -18.85
C VAL A 126 2.12 -6.62 -19.12
N MET A 127 2.59 -6.66 -20.36
CA MET A 127 3.73 -5.89 -20.82
C MET A 127 3.30 -4.80 -21.80
N LEU A 128 3.62 -3.55 -21.47
CA LEU A 128 3.42 -2.42 -22.38
C LEU A 128 4.70 -2.11 -23.15
N ARG A 129 4.62 -2.00 -24.47
CA ARG A 129 5.72 -1.58 -25.34
C ARG A 129 5.30 -0.40 -26.20
N LEU A 130 6.07 0.68 -26.15
CA LEU A 130 6.01 1.78 -27.09
C LEU A 130 7.30 1.80 -27.92
N LYS A 131 7.21 2.29 -29.16
CA LYS A 131 8.34 2.33 -30.10
C LYS A 131 9.49 3.18 -29.56
N GLU A 132 9.15 4.28 -28.89
CA GLU A 132 10.06 5.27 -28.32
C GLU A 132 10.50 4.91 -26.88
N GLY A 133 9.89 3.88 -26.28
CA GLY A 133 10.07 3.55 -24.86
C GLY A 133 9.08 4.24 -23.93
N LEU A 134 9.22 3.96 -22.63
CA LEU A 134 8.30 4.41 -21.59
C LEU A 134 8.92 5.40 -20.62
N ASP A 135 10.25 5.50 -20.57
CA ASP A 135 10.99 6.30 -19.61
C ASP A 135 11.30 7.68 -20.17
N ILE A 136 10.77 8.71 -19.51
CA ILE A 136 10.97 10.12 -19.87
C ILE A 136 11.69 10.90 -18.75
N SER A 137 12.37 10.21 -17.83
CA SER A 137 13.14 10.85 -16.74
C SER A 137 14.18 11.87 -17.21
N HIS A 138 14.62 11.80 -18.47
CA HIS A 138 15.58 12.75 -19.06
C HIS A 138 14.98 14.14 -19.38
N ILE A 139 13.65 14.30 -19.33
CA ILE A 139 13.00 15.58 -19.61
C ILE A 139 13.05 16.46 -18.35
N GLN A 140 13.94 17.47 -18.36
CA GLN A 140 14.07 18.47 -17.28
C GLN A 140 12.74 19.22 -17.08
N GLY A 141 12.27 19.33 -15.82
CA GLY A 141 11.08 20.11 -15.44
C GLY A 141 10.05 19.41 -14.56
N GLN A 142 10.16 18.09 -14.33
CA GLN A 142 9.19 17.37 -13.48
C GLN A 142 9.38 17.61 -11.97
N ASP A 143 10.60 17.89 -11.51
CA ASP A 143 10.87 18.19 -10.10
C ASP A 143 10.44 19.62 -9.71
N GLU A 144 10.49 20.58 -10.63
CA GLU A 144 10.08 21.97 -10.32
C GLU A 144 8.58 22.09 -10.03
N PHE A 145 7.73 21.32 -10.73
CA PHE A 145 6.29 21.27 -10.42
C PHE A 145 5.97 20.72 -9.02
N LEU A 146 6.91 20.01 -8.40
CA LEU A 146 6.79 19.43 -7.06
C LEU A 146 7.31 20.37 -5.97
N SER A 147 8.27 21.25 -6.26
CA SER A 147 8.90 22.14 -5.28
C SER A 147 8.25 23.53 -5.20
N THR A 148 7.69 24.07 -6.29
CA THR A 148 7.17 25.47 -6.28
C THR A 148 5.89 25.67 -5.46
N GLN A 149 5.22 24.61 -4.99
CA GLN A 149 4.00 24.72 -4.16
C GLN A 149 4.22 24.47 -2.65
N GLU A 150 5.46 24.43 -2.16
CA GLU A 150 5.75 24.26 -0.72
C GLU A 150 5.47 25.51 0.15
N LYS A 151 5.05 26.65 -0.41
CA LYS A 151 4.63 27.82 0.39
C LYS A 151 3.11 27.80 0.65
N ALA A 152 2.77 27.38 1.88
CA ALA A 152 1.42 27.16 2.43
C ALA A 152 0.49 28.40 2.45
N PRO A 153 -0.82 28.25 2.77
CA PRO A 153 -1.21 28.19 4.19
C PRO A 153 -2.34 27.20 4.53
N GLY A 154 -2.22 26.57 5.71
CA GLY A 154 -3.28 26.24 6.68
C GLY A 154 -4.56 25.51 6.23
N GLY A 155 -4.80 24.33 6.81
CA GLY A 155 -6.16 23.91 7.14
C GLY A 155 -6.51 22.43 6.94
N LYS A 156 -6.76 21.79 8.10
CA LYS A 156 -7.65 20.63 8.35
C LYS A 156 -7.12 19.25 7.95
N ASP A 157 -6.76 18.48 8.99
CA ASP A 157 -6.67 17.03 8.93
C ASP A 157 -7.96 16.45 8.35
N ILE A 158 -7.88 15.91 7.13
CA ILE A 158 -8.94 15.08 6.57
C ILE A 158 -8.71 13.67 7.15
N VAL A 159 -9.28 13.44 8.33
CA VAL A 159 -9.51 12.10 8.84
C VAL A 159 -10.59 11.49 7.96
N VAL A 160 -10.25 10.40 7.26
CA VAL A 160 -11.21 9.60 6.50
C VAL A 160 -11.97 8.75 7.52
N SER A 161 -13.09 9.27 8.01
CA SER A 161 -14.04 8.50 8.82
C SER A 161 -14.75 7.48 7.94
N PHE A 162 -14.73 6.21 8.37
CA PHE A 162 -15.39 5.10 7.70
C PHE A 162 -16.73 4.88 8.40
N ASP A 163 -17.82 5.44 7.85
CA ASP A 163 -19.16 5.23 8.39
C ASP A 163 -19.68 3.85 7.95
N LEU A 164 -19.71 2.91 8.90
CA LEU A 164 -20.54 1.72 8.83
C LEU A 164 -21.94 2.12 9.34
N SER A 165 -22.85 2.38 8.41
CA SER A 165 -24.27 2.51 8.71
C SER A 165 -24.80 1.21 9.30
N LYS A 166 -25.23 1.24 10.56
CA LYS A 166 -26.18 0.27 11.11
C LYS A 166 -27.07 0.97 12.13
N ASP A 167 -28.34 1.09 11.77
CA ASP A 167 -29.42 1.64 12.59
C ASP A 167 -29.57 0.87 13.91
N SER A 168 -29.77 1.58 15.02
CA SER A 168 -30.80 1.30 16.03
C SER A 168 -30.75 2.35 17.17
N ASP A 169 -31.93 2.73 17.63
CA ASP A 169 -32.29 3.80 18.58
C ASP A 169 -31.76 3.67 20.02
N GLY A 170 -31.68 4.81 20.76
CA GLY A 170 -31.83 4.81 22.24
C GLY A 170 -30.91 5.70 23.10
N ASP A 171 -31.23 7.00 23.15
CA ASP A 171 -31.21 8.00 24.26
C ASP A 171 -30.11 8.08 25.38
N SER A 172 -29.63 9.33 25.60
CA SER A 172 -29.20 10.01 26.86
C SER A 172 -28.01 9.43 27.70
N SER A 173 -27.03 10.15 28.28
CA SER A 173 -26.70 11.58 28.49
C SER A 173 -25.24 11.76 29.04
N LYS A 174 -24.64 12.94 28.78
CA LYS A 174 -23.59 13.76 29.47
C LYS A 174 -22.68 13.09 30.56
N THR A 175 -21.36 13.34 30.71
CA THR A 175 -20.67 14.63 31.01
C THR A 175 -19.11 14.54 30.93
N SER A 176 -18.52 15.74 30.78
CA SER A 176 -17.13 16.26 30.82
C SER A 176 -16.12 15.77 31.90
N SER A 177 -14.82 15.73 31.55
CA SER A 177 -13.68 16.52 32.13
C SER A 177 -12.31 15.78 32.03
N ARG A 178 -11.31 16.31 31.29
CA ARG A 178 -10.14 17.18 31.63
C ARG A 178 -8.82 16.47 32.06
N ILE A 179 -7.83 16.55 31.13
CA ILE A 179 -6.43 17.04 31.22
C ILE A 179 -5.32 16.24 31.97
N SER A 180 -4.14 16.22 31.30
CA SER A 180 -2.73 16.01 31.71
C SER A 180 -2.17 14.59 31.85
N THR A 181 -0.86 14.28 31.76
CA THR A 181 0.35 14.76 31.05
C THR A 181 1.44 13.72 31.39
N ALA A 182 2.17 13.24 30.38
CA ALA A 182 3.55 12.68 30.40
C ALA A 182 3.94 11.37 31.14
N GLN A 183 4.88 10.67 30.47
CA GLN A 183 5.98 9.80 30.94
C GLN A 183 5.89 8.26 30.81
N SER A 184 6.63 7.78 29.79
CA SER A 184 7.61 6.68 29.76
C SER A 184 7.35 5.30 30.41
N SER A 185 7.36 4.30 29.51
CA SER A 185 7.86 2.91 29.64
C SER A 185 6.98 1.83 30.30
N PRO A 186 6.99 0.58 29.79
CA PRO A 186 5.92 -0.39 30.01
C PRO A 186 6.13 -1.26 31.25
N ILE A 187 5.07 -1.46 32.04
CA ILE A 187 5.03 -2.40 33.16
C ILE A 187 4.13 -3.59 32.79
N ILE A 188 4.73 -4.78 32.85
CA ILE A 188 4.09 -6.09 32.76
C ILE A 188 3.15 -6.26 33.97
N GLN A 189 1.85 -6.48 33.73
CA GLN A 189 0.89 -6.83 34.78
C GLN A 189 0.31 -8.23 34.58
N LYS A 190 0.43 -8.99 35.66
CA LYS A 190 0.03 -10.38 35.88
C LYS A 190 -1.49 -10.41 36.12
N GLU A 191 -2.24 -11.16 35.31
CA GLU A 191 -3.70 -11.31 35.49
C GLU A 191 -4.05 -11.94 36.85
N LYS A 192 -5.01 -11.31 37.55
CA LYS A 192 -5.71 -11.88 38.70
C LYS A 192 -7.20 -12.02 38.38
N LYS A 193 -7.63 -13.28 38.50
CA LYS A 193 -8.97 -13.89 38.41
C LYS A 193 -10.07 -13.11 39.16
N SER A 194 -11.20 -12.87 38.49
CA SER A 194 -12.50 -12.54 39.12
C SER A 194 -13.38 -13.81 39.25
N PRO A 195 -14.30 -13.87 40.23
CA PRO A 195 -15.06 -15.09 40.57
C PRO A 195 -16.27 -15.34 39.63
N PRO A 196 -16.73 -16.59 39.51
CA PRO A 196 -17.73 -16.99 38.51
C PRO A 196 -19.17 -16.60 38.89
N ALA A 197 -19.93 -16.14 37.90
CA ALA A 197 -21.36 -15.90 37.99
C ALA A 197 -22.15 -17.22 38.07
N ALA A 198 -23.24 -17.25 38.85
CA ALA A 198 -24.11 -18.40 39.00
C ALA A 198 -24.93 -18.65 37.72
N LEU A 199 -25.00 -19.91 37.29
CA LEU A 199 -25.70 -20.36 36.07
C LEU A 199 -27.22 -20.34 36.26
N SER A 200 -27.94 -20.07 35.16
CA SER A 200 -29.41 -20.10 35.13
C SER A 200 -29.93 -21.54 35.26
N ALA A 201 -31.11 -21.71 35.87
CA ALA A 201 -31.76 -23.02 36.04
C ALA A 201 -32.02 -23.75 34.71
N ALA A 202 -32.05 -23.03 33.59
CA ALA A 202 -32.14 -23.62 32.24
C ALA A 202 -30.83 -24.30 31.80
N ASP A 203 -29.67 -23.70 32.11
CA ASP A 203 -28.36 -24.23 31.75
C ASP A 203 -28.01 -25.47 32.58
N GLN A 204 -28.51 -25.54 33.81
CA GLN A 204 -28.31 -26.69 34.69
C GLN A 204 -29.06 -27.94 34.19
N ARG A 205 -30.25 -27.78 33.61
CA ARG A 205 -31.02 -28.88 33.01
C ARG A 205 -30.40 -29.41 31.71
N LEU A 206 -29.76 -28.54 30.93
CA LEU A 206 -29.04 -28.95 29.71
C LEU A 206 -27.77 -29.75 30.03
N LEU A 207 -27.09 -29.42 31.13
CA LEU A 207 -25.92 -30.14 31.62
C LEU A 207 -26.27 -31.56 32.12
N GLU A 208 -27.38 -31.73 32.84
CA GLU A 208 -27.81 -33.05 33.32
C GLU A 208 -28.26 -33.97 32.17
N ALA A 209 -28.92 -33.41 31.14
CA ALA A 209 -29.32 -34.17 29.95
C ALA A 209 -28.14 -34.64 29.09
N SER A 210 -26.97 -34.00 29.23
CA SER A 210 -25.76 -34.39 28.49
C SER A 210 -24.98 -35.54 29.16
N GLN A 211 -25.31 -35.91 30.40
CA GLN A 211 -24.59 -36.93 31.16
C GLN A 211 -25.37 -38.25 31.32
N SER A 212 -26.52 -38.38 30.66
CA SER A 212 -27.33 -39.63 30.62
C SER A 212 -27.28 -40.29 29.25
#